data_AF-A0A1S3TII7-F1
#
_entry.id   AF-A0A1S3TII7-F1
#
_cell.length_a   1.000
_cell.length_b   1.000
_cell.length_c   1.000
_cell.angle_alpha   90.00
_cell.angle_beta   90.00
_cell.angle_gamma   90.00
#
_symmetry.space_group_name_H-M   'P 1'
#
loop_
_entity.id
_entity.type
_entity.pdbx_description
1 polymer ?
#
loop_
_entity_poly.entity_id
_entity_poly.type
_entity_poly.pdbx_seq_one_letter_code
_entity_poly.pdbx_strand_id
1 'polypeptide(L)'
;MKSNFAFLVIFSLLLVVNLSYARKYMGDYWKTMMNGQPMPEAIKDLLAQDPQESDAAKDHFIRDFDIRPNIILYHTHDMSRKQKQHAMAMKIEELQEPGRHG
;
A
#
# COMPACT_ATOMS: atom_id res chain seq x y z
N MET A 1 -14.81 18.33 -31.24
CA MET A 1 -14.53 18.44 -29.79
C MET A 1 -13.37 19.42 -29.64
N LYS A 2 -13.60 20.55 -28.99
CA LYS A 2 -12.55 21.58 -28.84
C LYS A 2 -11.48 21.00 -27.91
N SER A 3 -10.23 21.03 -28.37
CA SER A 3 -9.11 20.36 -27.70
C SER A 3 -8.82 21.03 -26.36
N ASN A 4 -9.27 20.42 -25.26
CA ASN A 4 -8.91 20.82 -23.89
C ASN A 4 -7.49 20.39 -23.50
N PHE A 5 -6.74 19.80 -24.44
CA PHE A 5 -5.40 19.28 -24.21
C PHE A 5 -4.41 20.40 -23.84
N ALA A 6 -4.54 21.57 -24.46
CA ALA A 6 -3.69 22.72 -24.14
C ALA A 6 -3.83 23.15 -22.66
N PHE A 7 -5.05 23.11 -22.11
CA PHE A 7 -5.29 23.41 -20.70
C PHE A 7 -4.60 22.39 -19.78
N LEU A 8 -4.68 21.10 -20.12
CA LEU A 8 -4.02 20.05 -19.34
C LEU A 8 -2.50 20.19 -19.35
N VAL A 9 -1.91 20.53 -20.51
CA VAL A 9 -0.47 20.76 -20.65
C VAL A 9 -0.02 21.97 -19.82
N ILE A 10 -0.75 23.08 -19.89
CA ILE A 10 -0.43 24.29 -19.12
C ILE A 10 -0.59 24.04 -17.62
N PHE A 11 -1.66 23.36 -17.21
CA PHE A 11 -1.89 23.00 -15.81
C PHE A 11 -0.81 22.06 -15.27
N SER A 12 -0.39 21.07 -16.06
CA SER A 12 0.73 20.18 -15.72
C SER A 12 2.03 20.96 -15.55
N LEU A 13 2.34 21.90 -16.45
CA LEU A 13 3.53 22.75 -16.34
C LEU A 13 3.49 23.60 -15.06
N LEU A 14 2.33 24.15 -14.72
CA LEU A 14 2.11 24.97 -13.52
C LEU A 14 2.32 24.16 -12.23
N LEU A 15 1.90 22.90 -12.20
CA LEU A 15 2.13 21.99 -11.07
C LEU A 15 3.63 21.70 -10.88
N VAL A 16 4.38 21.50 -11.97
CA VAL A 16 5.83 21.19 -11.90
C VAL A 16 6.64 22.37 -11.40
N VAL A 17 6.32 23.61 -11.83
CA VAL A 17 7.05 24.82 -11.41
C VAL A 17 6.92 25.08 -9.90
N ASN A 18 5.78 24.75 -9.29
CA ASN A 18 5.55 24.96 -7.86
C ASN A 18 6.19 23.88 -6.95
N LEU A 19 6.63 22.75 -7.51
CA LEU A 19 7.15 21.62 -6.72
C LEU A 19 8.47 21.93 -6.01
N SER A 20 9.22 22.93 -6.49
CA SER A 20 10.59 23.21 -6.03
C SER A 20 10.68 24.04 -4.75
N TYR A 21 9.61 24.70 -4.30
CA TYR A 21 9.66 25.56 -3.12
C TYR A 21 9.85 24.78 -1.81
N ALA A 22 9.26 23.58 -1.70
CA ALA A 22 9.35 22.76 -0.50
C ALA A 22 10.78 22.29 -0.17
N ARG A 23 11.62 22.11 -1.20
CA ARG A 23 13.00 21.64 -1.02
C ARG A 23 13.97 22.77 -0.67
N LYS A 24 13.72 23.98 -1.14
CA LYS A 24 14.62 25.14 -0.93
C LYS A 24 14.69 25.59 0.54
N TYR A 25 13.62 25.41 1.31
CA TYR A 25 13.50 25.83 2.71
C TYR A 25 13.40 24.65 3.69
N MET A 26 13.79 23.45 3.26
CA MET A 26 13.64 22.22 4.04
C MET A 26 14.36 22.31 5.40
N GLY A 27 15.50 23.01 5.47
CA GLY A 27 16.24 23.25 6.71
C GLY A 27 15.49 24.10 7.73
N ASP A 28 14.91 25.22 7.30
CA ASP A 28 14.15 26.13 8.18
C ASP A 28 12.82 25.51 8.62
N TYR A 29 12.16 24.77 7.71
CA TYR A 29 10.97 23.98 8.03
C TYR A 29 11.27 22.94 9.11
N TRP A 30 12.32 22.14 8.92
CA TRP A 30 12.73 21.13 9.91
C TRP A 30 13.10 21.75 11.24
N LYS A 31 13.84 22.86 11.24
CA LYS A 31 14.19 23.60 12.46
C LYS A 31 12.95 24.04 13.23
N THR A 32 11.90 24.47 12.52
CA THR A 32 10.63 24.88 13.13
C THR A 32 9.87 23.68 13.68
N MET A 33 9.74 22.61 12.89
CA MET A 33 9.02 21.38 13.26
C MET A 33 9.69 20.65 14.44
N MET A 34 11.02 20.70 14.52
CA MET A 34 11.82 20.06 15.57
C MET A 34 12.10 20.97 16.77
N ASN A 35 11.40 22.11 16.89
CA ASN A 35 11.59 23.06 18.00
C ASN A 35 13.07 23.47 18.19
N GLY A 36 13.79 23.69 17.10
CA GLY A 36 15.19 24.08 17.08
C GLY A 36 16.20 22.96 17.27
N GLN A 37 15.75 21.71 17.48
CA GLN A 37 16.66 20.56 17.53
C GLN A 37 17.25 20.28 16.14
N PRO A 38 18.53 19.86 16.06
CA PRO A 38 19.14 19.48 14.80
C PRO A 38 18.47 18.22 14.24
N MET A 39 18.47 18.08 12.91
CA MET A 39 17.93 16.88 12.25
C MET A 39 18.69 15.62 12.74
N PRO A 40 17.98 14.53 13.09
CA PRO A 40 18.61 13.28 13.52
C PRO A 40 19.56 12.70 12.47
N GLU A 41 20.69 12.16 12.92
CA GLU A 41 21.74 11.59 12.07
C GLU A 41 21.22 10.45 11.19
N ALA A 42 20.40 9.56 11.75
CA ALA A 42 19.75 8.47 11.01
C ALA A 42 18.86 8.93 9.83
N ILE A 43 18.38 10.17 9.84
CA ILE A 43 17.57 10.76 8.75
C ILE A 43 18.46 11.56 7.79
N LYS A 44 19.55 12.16 8.29
CA LYS A 44 20.53 12.88 7.46
C LYS A 44 21.14 11.97 6.40
N ASP A 45 21.47 10.73 6.76
CA ASP A 45 22.05 9.75 5.83
C ASP A 45 21.07 9.35 4.72
N LEU A 46 19.76 9.40 4.97
CA LEU A 46 18.72 9.14 3.97
C LEU A 46 18.54 10.33 2.99
N LEU A 47 18.91 11.53 3.42
CA LEU A 47 18.74 12.78 2.67
C LEU A 47 20.01 13.22 1.96
N ALA A 48 21.16 12.64 2.30
CA ALA A 48 22.44 12.84 1.63
C ALA A 48 22.40 12.22 0.22
N GLN A 49 21.65 12.84 -0.68
CA GLN A 49 21.99 12.83 -2.09
C GLN A 49 23.13 13.84 -2.24
N ASP A 50 24.35 13.37 -1.97
CA ASP A 50 25.54 14.15 -2.27
C ASP A 50 25.51 14.50 -3.78
N PRO A 51 25.57 15.78 -4.17
CA PRO A 51 25.59 16.18 -5.58
C PRO A 51 26.82 15.65 -6.34
N GLN A 52 27.83 15.12 -5.60
CA GLN A 52 29.07 14.54 -6.12
C GLN A 52 29.06 13.00 -6.21
N GLU A 53 28.04 12.32 -5.69
CA GLU A 53 27.95 10.86 -5.78
C GLU A 53 27.44 10.48 -7.19
N SER A 54 28.39 10.08 -8.03
CA SER A 54 28.13 9.53 -9.37
C SER A 54 27.00 8.49 -9.35
N ASP A 55 26.25 8.37 -10.45
CA ASP A 55 25.10 7.47 -10.62
C ASP A 55 25.35 5.99 -10.22
N ALA A 56 26.61 5.58 -10.01
CA ALA A 56 27.01 4.27 -9.54
C ALA A 56 26.74 3.99 -8.05
N ALA A 57 26.59 5.01 -7.19
CA ALA A 57 26.39 4.82 -5.74
C ALA A 57 24.92 4.80 -5.30
N LYS A 58 23.98 5.00 -6.22
CA LYS A 58 22.53 5.06 -5.95
C LYS A 58 21.87 3.70 -5.69
N ASP A 59 22.64 2.61 -5.64
CA ASP A 59 22.10 1.26 -5.49
C ASP A 59 21.95 0.80 -4.03
N HIS A 60 21.84 1.75 -3.09
CA HIS A 60 21.48 1.46 -1.70
C HIS A 60 20.01 0.99 -1.54
N PHE A 61 19.21 1.08 -2.60
CA PHE A 61 17.86 0.55 -2.60
C PHE A 61 17.89 -0.95 -2.93
N ILE A 62 17.70 -1.79 -1.91
CA ILE A 62 17.63 -3.23 -2.08
C ILE A 62 16.37 -3.54 -2.92
N ARG A 63 16.58 -4.04 -4.15
CA ARG A 63 15.53 -4.43 -5.11
C ARG A 63 15.34 -5.94 -5.18
N ASP A 64 15.75 -6.65 -4.14
CA ASP A 64 15.70 -8.12 -4.06
C ASP A 64 14.31 -8.67 -3.66
N PHE A 65 13.30 -7.81 -3.62
CA PHE A 65 11.93 -8.21 -3.35
C PHE A 65 11.51 -9.30 -4.34
N ASP A 66 10.96 -10.38 -3.80
CA ASP A 66 10.41 -11.48 -4.58
C ASP A 66 9.18 -11.00 -5.35
N ILE A 67 9.39 -10.56 -6.59
CA ILE A 67 8.34 -10.06 -7.48
C ILE A 67 7.49 -11.20 -8.05
N ARG A 68 7.74 -12.46 -7.65
CA ARG A 68 6.96 -13.60 -8.15
C ARG A 68 5.50 -13.43 -7.75
N PRO A 69 4.57 -13.41 -8.73
CA PRO A 69 3.16 -13.29 -8.42
C PRO A 69 2.70 -14.54 -7.66
N ASN A 70 2.27 -14.37 -6.40
CA ASN A 70 1.63 -15.43 -5.63
C ASN A 70 0.13 -15.45 -5.96
N ILE A 71 -0.32 -16.43 -6.76
CA ILE A 71 -1.74 -16.64 -7.04
C ILE A 71 -2.30 -17.57 -5.96
N ILE A 72 -2.97 -17.00 -4.96
CA ILE A 72 -3.66 -17.77 -3.92
C ILE A 72 -5.08 -18.09 -4.42
N LEU A 73 -5.30 -19.33 -4.90
CA LEU A 73 -6.64 -19.81 -5.25
C LEU A 73 -7.34 -20.38 -4.02
N TYR A 74 -8.24 -19.60 -3.43
CA TYR A 74 -9.16 -20.10 -2.41
C TYR A 74 -10.14 -21.07 -3.06
N HIS A 75 -10.11 -22.34 -2.62
CA HIS A 75 -11.12 -23.31 -3.00
C HIS A 75 -12.35 -23.09 -2.10
N THR A 76 -13.47 -22.69 -2.69
CA THR A 76 -14.76 -22.80 -2.00
C THR A 76 -15.07 -24.29 -1.86
N HIS A 77 -15.13 -24.77 -0.62
CA HIS A 77 -15.44 -26.18 -0.34
C HIS A 77 -16.92 -26.43 -0.66
N ASP A 78 -17.21 -26.84 -1.89
CA ASP A 78 -18.54 -27.30 -2.28
C ASP A 78 -18.84 -28.61 -1.53
N MET A 79 -19.65 -28.51 -0.47
CA MET A 79 -20.12 -29.68 0.26
C MET A 79 -20.85 -30.59 -0.72
N SER A 80 -20.39 -31.84 -0.84
CA SER A 80 -21.00 -32.81 -1.76
C SER A 80 -22.50 -32.93 -1.50
N ARG A 81 -23.30 -33.13 -2.56
CA ARG A 81 -24.77 -33.26 -2.45
C ARG A 81 -25.19 -34.30 -1.40
N LYS A 82 -24.38 -35.36 -1.24
CA LYS A 82 -24.58 -36.41 -0.23
C LYS A 82 -24.39 -35.88 1.20
N GLN A 83 -23.36 -35.08 1.46
CA GLN A 83 -23.17 -34.44 2.77
C GLN A 83 -24.28 -33.43 3.08
N LYS A 84 -24.74 -32.66 2.08
CA LYS A 84 -25.87 -31.73 2.28
C LYS A 84 -27.17 -32.46 2.60
N GLN A 85 -27.44 -33.58 1.93
CA GLN A 85 -28.60 -34.43 2.21
C GLN A 85 -28.52 -35.07 3.61
N HIS A 86 -27.35 -35.56 4.01
CA HIS A 86 -27.16 -36.15 5.34
C HIS A 86 -27.29 -35.10 6.45
N ALA A 87 -26.73 -33.90 6.27
CA ALA A 87 -26.89 -32.80 7.21
C ALA A 87 -28.35 -32.33 7.33
N MET A 88 -29.09 -32.33 6.22
CA MET A 88 -30.51 -32.01 6.22
C MET A 88 -31.35 -33.10 6.90
N ALA A 89 -31.02 -34.38 6.67
CA ALA A 89 -31.68 -35.50 7.33
C ALA A 89 -31.47 -35.48 8.85
N MET A 90 -30.24 -35.28 9.32
CA MET A 90 -29.95 -35.14 10.76
C MET A 90 -30.68 -33.94 11.37
N LYS A 91 -30.76 -32.81 10.65
CA LYS A 91 -31.47 -31.62 11.13
C LYS A 91 -32.99 -31.82 11.19
N ILE A 92 -33.56 -32.64 10.30
CA ILE A 92 -34.97 -33.01 10.35
C ILE A 92 -35.23 -33.95 11.54
N GLU A 93 -34.34 -34.90 11.80
CA GLU A 93 -34.44 -35.84 12.92
C GLU A 93 -34.33 -35.13 14.28
N GLU A 94 -33.42 -34.15 14.39
CA GLU A 94 -33.29 -33.27 15.56
C GLU A 94 -34.55 -32.42 15.81
N LEU A 95 -35.21 -31.94 14.75
CA LEU A 95 -36.47 -31.19 14.85
C LEU A 95 -37.68 -32.08 15.16
N GLN A 96 -37.57 -33.39 14.93
CA GLN A 96 -38.67 -34.34 15.12
C GLN A 96 -38.69 -34.96 16.52
N GLU A 97 -37.59 -34.86 17.29
CA GLU A 97 -37.49 -35.34 18.68
C GLU A 97 -37.32 -34.19 19.70
N PRO A 98 -38.33 -33.33 19.94
CA PRO A 98 -38.23 -32.27 20.94
C PRO A 98 -38.44 -32.76 22.39
N GLY A 99 -38.27 -34.06 22.69
CA GLY A 99 -38.69 -34.58 24.00
C GLY A 99 -38.15 -35.94 24.39
N ARG A 100 -36.82 -36.10 24.50
CA ARG A 100 -36.27 -37.23 25.26
C ARG A 100 -34.92 -36.93 25.91
N HIS A 101 -34.85 -35.85 26.69
CA HIS A 101 -33.87 -35.74 27.77
C HIS A 101 -34.57 -35.19 29.02
N GLY A 102 -35.08 -36.13 29.82
CA GLY A 102 -35.38 -35.98 31.25
C GLY A 102 -34.62 -37.05 32.00
#